data_AF-A0A284VKB3-F1
#
_entry.id   AF-A0A284VKB3-F1
#
_cell.length_a   1.000
_cell.length_b   1.000
_cell.length_c   1.000
_cell.angle_alpha   90.00
_cell.angle_beta   90.00
_cell.angle_gamma   90.00
#
_symmetry.space_group_name_H-M   'P 1'
#
loop_
_entity.id
_entity.type
_entity.pdbx_description
1 polymer ?
#
loop_
_entity_poly.entity_id
_entity_poly.type
_entity_poly.pdbx_seq_one_letter_code
_entity_poly.pdbx_strand_id
1 'polypeptide(L)'
;MHVIGPCPGLLLPLGSIFLKYNQLNVRTYVKADAGSGIVLFDTQVDRILPALGARLFGMPYRLVQGHDFNVLGNYVALNTQGIKGEIEKADPFTPQEGSLESFLTDRFWVYARSPVGAVYGVRIKHAPWRLRWWMFL
;
A
#
# COMPACT_ATOMS: atom_id res chain seq x y z
N MET A 1 -6.65 9.01 5.49
CA MET A 1 -5.17 8.94 5.35
C MET A 1 -4.88 8.64 3.88
N HIS A 2 -4.44 9.59 3.08
CA HIS A 2 -4.42 9.40 1.63
C HIS A 2 -3.05 8.97 1.10
N VAL A 3 -3.04 8.02 0.17
CA VAL A 3 -1.85 7.60 -0.59
C VAL A 3 -1.96 8.18 -2.00
N ILE A 4 -0.82 8.50 -2.61
CA ILE A 4 -0.73 8.81 -4.03
C ILE A 4 -0.29 7.53 -4.75
N GLY A 5 -1.17 6.97 -5.58
CA GLY A 5 -0.88 5.75 -6.34
C GLY A 5 0.15 5.96 -7.46
N PRO A 6 0.69 4.85 -8.03
CA PRO A 6 1.63 4.93 -9.14
C PRO A 6 0.96 5.59 -10.36
N CYS A 7 1.62 6.64 -10.88
CA CYS A 7 1.14 7.40 -12.03
C CYS A 7 2.04 7.11 -13.24
N PRO A 8 1.48 6.72 -14.40
CA PRO A 8 2.24 6.76 -15.66
C PRO A 8 2.79 8.18 -15.84
N GLY A 9 4.05 8.32 -16.27
CA GLY A 9 4.75 9.61 -16.32
C GLY A 9 3.98 10.73 -17.06
N LEU A 10 3.16 10.36 -18.04
CA LEU A 10 2.33 11.28 -18.82
C LEU A 10 1.20 11.95 -18.00
N LEU A 11 0.79 11.37 -16.87
CA LEU A 11 -0.35 11.81 -16.05
C LEU A 11 0.07 12.48 -14.74
N LEU A 12 1.38 12.63 -14.49
CA LEU A 12 1.95 13.19 -13.26
C LEU A 12 1.31 14.51 -12.78
N PRO A 13 1.03 15.52 -13.63
CA PRO A 13 0.45 16.79 -13.16
C PRO A 13 -1.00 16.66 -12.65
N LEU A 14 -1.72 15.59 -13.02
CA LEU A 14 -3.10 15.32 -12.55
C LEU A 14 -3.15 14.17 -11.52
N GLY A 15 -2.01 13.55 -11.20
CA GLY A 15 -1.94 12.39 -10.33
C GLY A 15 -2.47 12.64 -8.92
N SER A 16 -2.29 13.85 -8.38
CA SER A 16 -2.80 14.21 -7.04
C SER A 16 -4.33 14.28 -6.95
N ILE A 17 -5.03 14.45 -8.08
CA ILE A 17 -6.49 14.54 -8.14
C ILE A 17 -7.10 13.15 -8.33
N PHE A 18 -6.55 12.35 -9.24
CA PHE A 18 -7.13 11.06 -9.62
C PHE A 18 -6.54 9.87 -8.88
N LEU A 19 -5.34 9.99 -8.33
CA LEU A 19 -4.60 8.92 -7.68
C LEU A 19 -4.38 9.17 -6.19
N LYS A 20 -5.07 10.16 -5.61
CA LYS A 20 -5.17 10.33 -4.16
C LYS A 20 -6.37 9.56 -3.62
N TYR A 21 -6.12 8.49 -2.88
CA TYR A 21 -7.16 7.58 -2.39
C TYR A 21 -6.78 6.97 -1.04
N ASN A 22 -7.76 6.47 -0.30
CA ASN A 22 -7.50 5.64 0.86
C ASN A 22 -7.26 4.20 0.40
N GLN A 23 -6.26 3.53 0.99
CA GLN A 23 -5.88 2.18 0.62
C GLN A 23 -5.71 1.32 1.87
N LEU A 24 -6.33 0.15 1.88
CA LEU A 24 -6.05 -0.93 2.84
C LEU A 24 -5.44 -2.10 2.08
N ASN A 25 -4.33 -2.65 2.56
CA ASN A 25 -3.58 -3.67 1.85
C ASN A 25 -3.27 -4.84 2.78
N VAL A 26 -3.61 -6.04 2.34
CA VAL A 26 -3.19 -7.31 2.95
C VAL A 26 -2.14 -7.92 2.04
N ARG A 27 -0.93 -8.10 2.58
CA ARG A 27 0.24 -8.56 1.83
C ARG A 27 1.11 -9.49 2.65
N THR A 28 1.93 -10.26 1.96
CA THR A 28 3.05 -11.01 2.55
C THR A 28 4.36 -10.65 1.88
N TYR A 29 5.46 -11.07 2.51
CA TYR A 29 6.83 -10.84 2.10
C TYR A 29 7.40 -12.10 1.45
N VAL A 30 8.07 -11.92 0.32
CA VAL A 30 8.67 -13.02 -0.45
C VAL A 30 10.10 -12.70 -0.85
N LYS A 31 10.88 -13.76 -1.13
CA LYS A 31 12.17 -13.67 -1.80
C LYS A 31 12.08 -14.45 -3.11
N ALA A 32 12.48 -13.82 -4.21
CA ALA A 32 12.59 -14.45 -5.52
C ALA A 32 13.94 -14.06 -6.15
N ASP A 33 14.27 -14.65 -7.30
CA ASP A 33 15.57 -14.43 -7.98
C ASP A 33 15.82 -12.96 -8.31
N ALA A 34 14.76 -12.21 -8.67
CA ALA A 34 14.84 -10.78 -8.95
C ALA A 34 15.04 -9.91 -7.68
N GLY A 35 14.76 -10.45 -6.49
CA GLY A 35 14.95 -9.77 -5.22
C GLY A 35 13.89 -10.06 -4.16
N SER A 36 14.02 -9.37 -3.03
CA SER A 36 13.01 -9.39 -1.96
C SER A 36 11.87 -8.44 -2.31
N GLY A 37 10.63 -8.91 -2.17
CA GLY A 37 9.44 -8.14 -2.54
C GLY A 37 8.21 -8.48 -1.71
N ILE A 38 7.06 -8.08 -2.23
CA ILE A 38 5.75 -8.35 -1.66
C ILE A 38 4.84 -9.04 -2.66
N VAL A 39 3.90 -9.83 -2.14
CA VAL A 39 2.73 -10.34 -2.86
C VAL A 39 1.50 -9.79 -2.17
N LEU A 40 0.57 -9.26 -2.96
CA LEU A 40 -0.70 -8.73 -2.47
C LEU A 40 -1.74 -9.84 -2.46
N PHE A 41 -2.47 -9.98 -1.35
CA PHE A 41 -3.62 -10.89 -1.24
C PHE A 41 -4.94 -10.16 -1.43
N ASP A 42 -5.06 -8.97 -0.84
CA ASP A 42 -6.22 -8.10 -1.00
C ASP A 42 -5.75 -6.64 -0.96
N THR A 43 -6.32 -5.80 -1.82
CA THR A 43 -6.12 -4.35 -1.75
C THR A 43 -7.44 -3.65 -1.95
N GLN A 44 -7.92 -2.97 -0.91
CA GLN A 44 -9.14 -2.20 -0.97
C GLN A 44 -8.80 -0.73 -1.21
N VAL A 45 -9.52 -0.11 -2.13
CA VAL A 45 -9.36 1.32 -2.47
C VAL A 45 -10.72 1.98 -2.61
N ASP A 46 -10.79 3.29 -2.33
CA ASP A 46 -12.02 4.10 -2.41
C ASP A 46 -12.17 4.88 -3.73
N ARG A 47 -11.36 4.52 -4.75
CA ARG A 47 -11.38 5.13 -6.09
C ARG A 47 -11.35 4.07 -7.18
N ILE A 48 -12.16 4.29 -8.22
CA ILE A 48 -12.33 3.33 -9.33
C ILE A 48 -11.08 3.20 -10.21
N LEU A 49 -10.39 4.30 -10.49
CA LEU A 49 -9.20 4.32 -11.35
C LEU A 49 -8.07 3.42 -10.82
N PRO A 50 -7.61 3.54 -9.56
CA PRO A 50 -6.59 2.62 -9.04
C PRO A 50 -7.09 1.18 -8.96
N ALA A 51 -8.37 0.94 -8.67
CA ALA A 51 -8.93 -0.40 -8.65
C ALA A 51 -8.88 -1.08 -10.03
N LEU A 52 -9.38 -0.39 -11.06
CA LEU A 52 -9.40 -0.92 -12.42
C LEU A 52 -7.99 -1.04 -12.99
N GLY A 53 -7.15 -0.02 -12.81
CA GLY A 53 -5.77 -0.01 -13.30
C GLY A 53 -4.97 -1.20 -12.77
N ALA A 54 -5.02 -1.46 -11.47
CA ALA A 54 -4.30 -2.58 -10.88
C ALA A 54 -4.85 -3.95 -11.32
N ARG A 55 -6.18 -4.07 -11.51
CA ARG A 55 -6.82 -5.30 -12.00
C ARG A 55 -6.43 -5.66 -13.43
N LEU A 56 -6.16 -4.67 -14.30
CA LEU A 56 -5.64 -4.93 -15.66
C LEU A 56 -4.30 -5.67 -15.63
N PHE A 57 -3.52 -5.49 -14.57
CA PHE A 57 -2.27 -6.22 -14.34
C PHE A 57 -2.45 -7.50 -13.53
N GLY A 58 -3.67 -7.87 -13.14
CA GLY A 58 -3.95 -9.09 -12.37
C GLY A 58 -3.74 -8.93 -10.85
N MET A 59 -3.66 -7.70 -10.35
CA MET A 59 -3.57 -7.45 -8.91
C MET A 59 -4.96 -7.53 -8.23
N PRO A 60 -5.04 -8.00 -6.96
CA PRO A 60 -6.30 -8.24 -6.27
C PRO A 60 -6.89 -6.96 -5.66
N TYR A 61 -7.18 -5.97 -6.51
CA TYR A 61 -7.74 -4.70 -6.08
C TYR A 61 -9.27 -4.74 -6.09
N ARG A 62 -9.89 -4.26 -5.01
CA ARG A 62 -11.34 -4.11 -4.87
C ARG A 62 -11.71 -2.66 -4.59
N LEU A 63 -12.74 -2.20 -5.28
CA LEU A 63 -13.37 -0.91 -4.99
C LEU A 63 -14.30 -1.09 -3.80
N VAL A 64 -14.00 -0.41 -2.69
CA VAL A 64 -14.80 -0.44 -1.48
C VAL A 64 -15.09 1.01 -1.07
N GLN A 65 -16.35 1.32 -0.86
CA GLN A 65 -16.78 2.61 -0.32
C GLN A 65 -16.99 2.50 1.19
N GLY A 66 -16.81 3.61 1.91
CA GLY A 66 -17.05 3.66 3.35
C GLY A 66 -15.91 3.15 4.21
N HIS A 67 -14.66 3.18 3.72
CA HIS A 67 -13.53 3.13 4.64
C HIS A 67 -13.49 4.41 5.45
N ASP A 68 -13.66 4.28 6.77
CA ASP A 68 -13.51 5.39 7.66
C ASP A 68 -12.12 5.32 8.31
N PHE A 69 -11.28 6.29 7.93
CA PHE A 69 -9.96 6.51 8.49
C PHE A 69 -10.00 7.84 9.24
N ASN A 70 -10.59 7.84 10.44
CA ASN A 70 -10.70 9.05 11.25
C ASN A 70 -9.41 9.28 12.04
N VAL A 71 -8.90 10.50 11.96
CA VAL A 71 -7.85 10.97 12.86
C VAL A 71 -8.53 11.69 14.01
N LEU A 72 -8.67 11.01 15.15
CA LEU A 72 -9.28 11.55 16.37
C LEU A 72 -8.17 11.96 17.33
N GLY A 73 -7.73 13.22 17.25
CA GLY A 73 -6.61 13.73 18.04
C GLY A 73 -5.32 12.95 17.77
N ASN A 74 -4.84 12.22 18.78
CA ASN A 74 -3.66 11.37 18.68
C ASN A 74 -3.96 9.94 18.22
N TYR A 75 -5.20 9.61 17.82
CA TYR A 75 -5.52 8.26 17.35
C TYR A 75 -5.88 8.25 15.86
N VAL A 76 -5.55 7.14 15.21
CA VAL A 76 -6.06 6.77 13.89
C VAL A 76 -7.01 5.61 14.11
N ALA A 77 -8.30 5.87 13.95
CA ALA A 77 -9.33 4.85 13.94
C ALA A 77 -9.51 4.33 12.51
N LEU A 78 -9.41 3.01 12.37
CA LEU A 78 -9.73 2.26 11.17
C LEU A 78 -11.07 1.56 11.39
N ASN A 79 -12.06 1.91 10.59
CA ASN A 79 -13.32 1.18 10.54
C ASN A 79 -13.63 0.81 9.08
N THR A 80 -13.46 -0.47 8.76
CA THR A 80 -13.74 -1.01 7.44
C THR A 80 -14.64 -2.23 7.54
N GLN A 81 -15.11 -2.73 6.39
CA GLN A 81 -15.87 -3.98 6.36
C GLN A 81 -15.00 -5.15 6.80
N GLY A 82 -15.13 -5.54 8.07
CA GLY A 82 -14.46 -6.70 8.66
C GLY A 82 -13.18 -6.40 9.43
N ILE A 83 -12.68 -5.16 9.44
CA ILE A 83 -11.49 -4.77 10.23
C ILE A 83 -11.81 -3.49 11.00
N LYS A 84 -11.69 -3.57 12.32
CA LYS A 84 -11.75 -2.43 13.23
C LYS A 84 -10.47 -2.37 14.03
N GLY A 85 -9.93 -1.17 14.21
CA GLY A 85 -8.76 -0.95 15.04
C GLY A 85 -8.58 0.52 15.34
N GLU A 86 -8.01 0.82 16.49
CA GLU A 86 -7.62 2.17 16.88
C GLU A 86 -6.14 2.13 17.24
N ILE A 87 -5.41 3.14 16.77
CA ILE A 87 -3.96 3.15 16.83
C ILE A 87 -3.51 4.53 17.27
N GLU A 88 -2.70 4.61 18.33
CA GLU A 88 -2.10 5.87 18.72
C GLU A 88 -1.02 6.30 17.71
N LYS A 89 -1.01 7.60 17.42
CA LYS A 89 -0.18 8.23 16.40
C LYS A 89 1.20 8.49 16.97
N ALA A 90 2.18 7.70 16.55
CA ALA A 90 3.57 7.94 16.90
C ALA A 90 4.25 8.96 15.96
N ASP A 91 5.40 9.46 16.41
CA ASP A 91 6.27 10.30 15.61
C ASP A 91 6.90 9.52 14.44
N PRO A 92 7.10 10.19 13.30
CA PRO A 92 7.65 9.54 12.13
C PRO A 92 9.16 9.34 12.27
N PHE A 93 9.66 8.15 11.98
CA PHE A 93 11.08 7.81 11.97
C PHE A 93 11.48 7.15 10.65
N THR A 94 12.79 7.11 10.39
CA THR A 94 13.37 6.37 9.27
C THR A 94 13.90 5.04 9.83
N PRO A 95 13.48 3.89 9.28
CA PRO A 95 14.01 2.59 9.68
C PRO A 95 15.53 2.52 9.57
N GLN A 96 16.18 1.85 10.53
CA GLN A 96 17.59 1.53 10.42
C GLN A 96 17.79 0.48 9.32
N GLU A 97 18.81 0.65 8.49
CA GLU A 97 19.13 -0.33 7.45
C GLU A 97 19.38 -1.72 8.07
N GLY A 98 18.75 -2.75 7.49
CA GLY A 98 18.84 -4.12 7.98
C GLY A 98 17.90 -4.46 9.14
N SER A 99 17.13 -3.50 9.67
CA SER A 99 16.12 -3.77 10.71
C SER A 99 14.89 -4.49 10.14
N LEU A 100 14.04 -5.03 11.03
CA LEU A 100 12.75 -5.60 10.62
C LEU A 100 11.88 -4.54 9.94
N GLU A 101 11.87 -3.31 10.45
CA GLU A 101 11.09 -2.21 9.90
C GLU A 101 11.54 -1.88 8.48
N SER A 102 12.85 -1.77 8.23
CA SER A 102 13.40 -1.59 6.88
C SER A 102 13.05 -2.79 5.99
N PHE A 103 13.12 -4.02 6.52
CA PHE A 103 12.66 -5.22 5.82
C PHE A 103 11.18 -5.13 5.42
N LEU A 104 10.32 -4.62 6.32
CA LEU A 104 8.87 -4.52 6.12
C LEU A 104 8.46 -3.37 5.18
N THR A 105 9.31 -2.36 4.98
CA THR A 105 8.99 -1.16 4.18
C THR A 105 9.75 -1.01 2.88
N ASP A 106 11.02 -1.40 2.82
CA ASP A 106 11.88 -1.14 1.67
C ASP A 106 11.83 -2.30 0.68
N ARG A 107 10.63 -2.52 0.14
CA ARG A 107 10.37 -3.56 -0.86
C ARG A 107 10.04 -2.93 -2.20
N PHE A 108 11.11 -2.75 -2.96
CA PHE A 108 11.05 -2.24 -4.31
C PHE A 108 10.43 -3.24 -5.30
N TRP A 109 10.11 -4.49 -4.93
CA TRP A 109 9.49 -5.46 -5.84
C TRP A 109 8.07 -5.83 -5.45
N VAL A 110 7.16 -5.79 -6.42
CA VAL A 110 5.83 -6.40 -6.32
C VAL A 110 5.75 -7.54 -7.31
N TYR A 111 5.40 -8.71 -6.81
CA TYR A 111 5.17 -9.91 -7.62
C TYR A 111 3.67 -10.16 -7.77
N ALA A 112 3.24 -10.48 -8.98
CA ALA A 112 1.86 -10.75 -9.30
C ALA A 112 1.75 -11.75 -10.46
N ARG A 113 0.54 -12.25 -10.67
CA ARG A 113 0.18 -13.09 -11.81
C ARG A 113 -0.74 -12.29 -12.71
N SER A 114 -0.38 -12.17 -13.99
CA SER A 114 -1.20 -11.48 -14.97
C SER A 114 -2.51 -12.25 -15.21
N PRO A 115 -3.55 -11.61 -15.78
CA PRO A 115 -4.81 -12.29 -16.09
C PRO A 115 -4.65 -13.50 -17.01
N VAL A 116 -3.59 -13.54 -17.83
CA VAL A 116 -3.26 -14.66 -18.73
C VAL A 116 -2.37 -15.73 -18.07
N GLY A 117 -2.10 -15.62 -16.77
CA GLY A 117 -1.41 -16.63 -15.97
C GLY A 117 0.11 -16.46 -15.83
N ALA A 118 0.72 -15.51 -16.54
CA ALA A 118 2.16 -15.26 -16.44
C ALA A 118 2.51 -14.60 -15.10
N VAL A 119 3.52 -15.14 -14.40
CA VAL A 119 4.06 -14.51 -13.19
C VAL A 119 5.08 -13.46 -13.58
N TYR A 120 5.00 -12.29 -12.96
CA TYR A 120 5.90 -11.18 -13.25
C TYR A 120 6.25 -10.42 -11.96
N GLY A 121 7.39 -9.73 -11.99
CA GLY A 121 7.84 -8.82 -10.95
C GLY A 121 8.00 -7.41 -11.49
N VAL A 122 7.48 -6.41 -10.77
CA VAL A 122 7.65 -4.99 -11.10
C VAL A 122 8.45 -4.31 -10.02
N ARG A 123 9.47 -3.55 -10.43
CA ARG A 123 10.22 -2.71 -9.51
C ARG A 123 9.49 -1.38 -9.29
N ILE A 124 8.95 -1.17 -8.10
CA ILE A 124 8.36 0.10 -7.67
C ILE A 124 9.47 1.03 -7.21
N LYS A 125 9.54 2.22 -7.80
CA LYS A 125 10.35 3.32 -7.30
C LYS A 125 9.50 4.16 -6.36
N HIS A 126 9.90 4.26 -5.10
CA HIS A 126 9.35 5.20 -4.14
C HIS A 126 10.48 5.75 -3.27
N ALA A 127 10.30 6.95 -2.71
CA ALA A 127 11.18 7.43 -1.64
C ALA A 127 11.04 6.53 -0.41
N PRO A 128 12.08 6.37 0.43
CA PRO A 128 11.97 5.61 1.68
C PRO A 128 10.74 6.01 2.50
N TRP A 129 10.06 5.03 3.07
CA TRP A 129 8.86 5.30 3.86
C TRP A 129 9.25 5.97 5.19
N ARG A 130 8.57 7.08 5.51
CA ARG A 130 8.57 7.61 6.89
C ARG A 130 7.56 6.82 7.69
N LEU A 131 8.03 5.87 8.48
CA LEU A 131 7.19 5.03 9.33
C LEU A 131 6.77 5.76 10.59
N ARG A 132 5.64 5.36 11.15
CA ARG A 132 5.23 5.72 12.52
C ARG A 132 5.16 4.43 13.32
N TRP A 133 5.85 4.41 14.47
CA TRP A 133 5.87 3.24 15.36
C TRP A 133 4.51 2.95 15.97
N TRP A 134 4.41 1.74 16.48
CA TRP A 134 3.32 1.17 17.26
C TRP A 134 4.03 0.53 18.44
N MET A 135 3.70 0.91 19.66
CA MET A 135 4.17 0.18 20.83
C MET A 135 2.97 -0.54 21.40
N PHE A 136 3.00 -1.88 21.38
CA PHE A 136 2.17 -2.64 22.30
C PHE A 136 2.80 -2.42 23.68
N LEU A 137 2.17 -1.58 24.50
CA LEU A 137 2.36 -1.60 25.95
C LEU A 137 1.44 -2.67 26.55
#